data_AF-A0A943APM8-F1
#
_entry.id   AF-A0A943APM8-F1
#
_cell.length_a   1.000
_cell.length_b   1.000
_cell.length_c   1.000
_cell.angle_alpha   90.00
_cell.angle_beta   90.00
_cell.angle_gamma   90.00
#
_symmetry.space_group_name_H-M   'P 1'
#
loop_
_entity.id
_entity.type
_entity.pdbx_description
1 polymer ?
#
loop_
_entity_poly.entity_id
_entity_poly.type
_entity_poly.pdbx_seq_one_letter_code
_entity_poly.pdbx_strand_id
1 'polypeptide(L)'
;MTTTNPAPANNQAQAASLYPNKPGFKPAQPVIVGGEILMSDPIEYNTGRKTAKLVVRNTGDRPIQVGSHFHFFEVNRYLEFDRDAAFGCHLNIPATTAVRFEPGDQKEVEVVAYSGKRRVIGFNGLVMGYTGEEDAPTYFPARIKAVAKARKRGFKSIPESDAAAAAKQSNNTKK
;
A
#
# COMPACT_ATOMS: atom_id res chain seq x y z
N MET A 1 -15.67 6.03 -29.04
CA MET A 1 -15.52 7.49 -28.88
C MET A 1 -15.98 7.86 -27.48
N THR A 2 -15.04 8.23 -26.60
CA THR A 2 -15.35 8.79 -25.27
C THR A 2 -15.55 10.29 -25.45
N THR A 3 -16.79 10.76 -25.33
CA THR A 3 -17.06 12.20 -25.25
C THR A 3 -16.77 12.65 -23.82
N THR A 4 -15.62 13.27 -23.60
CA THR A 4 -15.27 13.92 -22.34
C THR A 4 -16.34 14.98 -22.03
N ASN A 5 -17.10 14.77 -20.94
CA ASN A 5 -18.11 15.68 -20.37
C ASN A 5 -18.81 16.62 -21.37
N PRO A 6 -19.88 16.17 -22.07
CA PRO A 6 -20.74 17.12 -22.76
C PRO A 6 -21.31 18.11 -21.73
N ALA A 7 -21.30 19.40 -22.06
CA ALA A 7 -21.83 20.46 -21.22
C ALA A 7 -23.26 20.10 -20.74
N PRO A 8 -23.64 20.42 -19.50
CA PRO A 8 -24.96 20.05 -18.98
C PRO A 8 -26.04 20.70 -19.85
N ALA A 9 -26.88 19.87 -20.48
CA ALA A 9 -28.02 20.34 -21.24
C ALA A 9 -28.99 21.05 -20.27
N ASN A 10 -29.25 22.33 -20.52
CA ASN A 10 -30.25 23.08 -19.76
C ASN A 10 -31.63 22.42 -19.91
N ASN A 11 -32.30 22.25 -18.76
CA ASN A 11 -33.70 21.86 -18.59
C ASN A 11 -34.09 20.44 -19.03
N GLN A 12 -33.90 19.48 -18.12
CA GLN A 12 -34.83 18.35 -17.99
C GLN A 12 -35.35 18.30 -16.56
N ALA A 13 -36.67 18.30 -16.40
CA ALA A 13 -37.33 18.15 -15.12
C ALA A 13 -36.90 16.81 -14.49
N GLN A 14 -36.26 16.86 -13.33
CA GLN A 14 -35.79 15.67 -12.63
C GLN A 14 -36.99 14.84 -12.17
N ALA A 15 -37.11 13.62 -12.71
CA ALA A 15 -38.12 12.66 -12.29
C ALA A 15 -37.94 12.29 -10.80
N ALA A 16 -39.04 12.14 -10.08
CA ALA A 16 -39.03 11.80 -8.66
C ALA A 16 -38.31 10.46 -8.40
N SER A 17 -37.28 10.49 -7.54
CA SER A 17 -36.54 9.31 -7.10
C SER A 17 -37.47 8.28 -6.45
N LEU A 18 -37.38 7.01 -6.90
CA LEU A 18 -38.10 5.85 -6.38
C LEU A 18 -37.55 5.32 -5.03
N TYR A 19 -36.51 5.94 -4.47
CA TYR A 19 -35.85 5.48 -3.25
C TYR A 19 -36.35 6.23 -2.01
N PRO A 20 -36.43 5.58 -0.83
CA PRO A 20 -36.84 6.24 0.40
C PRO A 20 -35.90 7.41 0.72
N ASN A 21 -36.41 8.64 0.57
CA ASN A 21 -35.74 9.91 0.82
C ASN A 21 -35.53 10.20 2.32
N LYS A 22 -34.94 9.26 3.08
CA LYS A 22 -34.39 9.55 4.40
C LYS A 22 -32.86 9.52 4.31
N PRO A 23 -32.21 10.67 4.06
CA PRO A 23 -30.76 10.74 4.00
C PRO A 23 -30.17 10.46 5.38
N GLY A 24 -29.20 9.53 5.46
CA GLY A 24 -28.38 9.33 6.67
C GLY A 24 -27.37 10.46 6.90
N PHE A 25 -27.21 11.37 5.93
CA PHE A 25 -26.33 12.53 5.97
C PHE A 25 -27.10 13.75 5.45
N LYS A 26 -27.15 14.83 6.24
CA LYS A 26 -27.75 16.11 5.84
C LYS A 26 -26.63 17.08 5.49
N PRO A 27 -26.43 17.43 4.20
CA PRO A 27 -25.37 18.36 3.82
C PRO A 27 -25.66 19.77 4.35
N ALA A 28 -24.60 20.53 4.66
CA ALA A 28 -24.73 21.92 5.12
C ALA A 28 -25.29 22.85 4.03
N GLN A 29 -25.00 22.54 2.76
CA GLN A 29 -25.58 23.21 1.61
C GLN A 29 -26.22 22.17 0.68
N PRO A 30 -27.45 22.40 0.20
CA PRO A 30 -28.08 21.52 -0.78
C PRO A 30 -27.27 21.53 -2.08
N VAL A 31 -26.83 20.35 -2.52
CA VAL A 31 -26.15 20.14 -3.80
C VAL A 31 -27.13 19.60 -4.83
N ILE A 32 -26.96 20.01 -6.09
CA ILE A 32 -27.70 19.47 -7.23
C ILE A 32 -27.40 17.98 -7.42
N VAL A 33 -28.28 17.25 -8.10
CA VAL A 33 -28.01 15.86 -8.51
C VAL A 33 -26.76 15.84 -9.41
N GLY A 34 -25.76 15.05 -9.03
CA GLY A 34 -24.44 15.02 -9.67
C GLY A 34 -23.44 16.04 -9.11
N GLY A 35 -23.81 16.83 -8.10
CA GLY A 35 -22.90 17.69 -7.36
C GLY A 35 -22.05 16.92 -6.35
N GLU A 36 -20.89 17.48 -6.00
CA GLU A 36 -19.95 16.93 -5.03
C GLU A 36 -20.05 17.67 -3.70
N ILE A 37 -19.91 16.92 -2.59
CA ILE A 37 -19.80 17.50 -1.25
C ILE A 37 -18.36 17.34 -0.83
N LEU A 38 -17.62 18.45 -0.81
CA LEU A 38 -16.21 18.47 -0.43
C LEU A 38 -16.10 18.75 1.08
N MET A 39 -15.31 17.93 1.76
CA MET A 39 -14.88 18.21 3.13
C MET A 39 -13.61 19.07 3.06
N SER A 40 -13.52 20.11 3.90
CA SER A 40 -12.34 20.97 3.98
C SER A 40 -11.16 20.29 4.66
N ASP A 41 -11.45 19.42 5.61
CA ASP A 41 -10.47 18.89 6.54
C ASP A 41 -9.83 17.60 5.98
N PRO A 42 -8.51 17.43 6.14
CA PRO A 42 -7.83 16.21 5.70
C PRO A 42 -8.28 15.02 6.55
N ILE A 43 -8.40 13.85 5.91
CA ILE A 43 -8.72 12.61 6.60
C ILE A 43 -7.41 11.89 6.94
N GLU A 44 -7.15 11.73 8.23
CA GLU A 44 -6.06 10.88 8.69
C GLU A 44 -6.44 9.40 8.58
N TYR A 45 -5.47 8.56 8.20
CA TYR A 45 -5.65 7.11 8.09
C TYR A 45 -4.44 6.37 8.64
N ASN A 46 -4.64 5.10 9.01
CA ASN A 46 -3.60 4.22 9.58
C ASN A 46 -2.87 4.79 10.82
N THR A 47 -3.50 5.68 11.58
CA THR A 47 -2.93 6.29 12.79
C THR A 47 -2.71 5.27 13.91
N GLY A 48 -1.75 5.54 14.79
CA GLY A 48 -1.46 4.72 15.96
C GLY A 48 -0.83 3.35 15.67
N ARG A 49 -0.25 3.17 14.48
CA ARG A 49 0.39 1.92 14.06
C ARG A 49 1.89 2.12 13.83
N LYS A 50 2.65 1.04 14.02
CA LYS A 50 4.09 1.02 13.70
C LYS A 50 4.28 1.18 12.20
N THR A 51 5.10 2.16 11.81
CA THR A 51 5.51 2.36 10.42
C THR A 51 7.01 2.18 10.27
N ALA A 52 7.44 1.86 9.05
CA ALA A 52 8.84 1.77 8.67
C ALA A 52 9.02 2.35 7.26
N LYS A 53 10.14 3.05 7.05
CA LYS A 53 10.52 3.59 5.75
C LYS A 53 11.47 2.65 5.07
N LEU A 54 11.17 2.25 3.85
CA LEU A 54 11.94 1.28 3.08
C LEU A 54 12.32 1.87 1.74
N VAL A 55 13.59 1.73 1.39
CA VAL A 55 14.06 2.03 0.05
C VAL A 55 13.93 0.77 -0.80
N VAL A 56 13.12 0.86 -1.85
CA VAL A 56 12.75 -0.28 -2.68
C VAL A 56 13.22 -0.05 -4.10
N ARG A 57 14.02 -1.00 -4.61
CA ARG A 57 14.58 -0.97 -5.95
C ARG A 57 14.01 -2.10 -6.79
N ASN A 58 13.54 -1.78 -7.99
CA ASN A 58 13.14 -2.80 -8.96
C ASN A 58 14.35 -3.23 -9.78
N THR A 59 14.79 -4.47 -9.58
CA THR A 59 15.92 -5.06 -10.31
C THR A 59 15.48 -5.89 -11.52
N GLY A 60 14.17 -5.97 -11.76
CA GLY A 60 13.60 -6.66 -12.90
C GLY A 60 13.59 -5.80 -14.16
N ASP A 61 13.27 -6.45 -15.27
CA ASP A 61 13.10 -5.88 -16.60
C ASP A 61 11.67 -5.39 -16.88
N ARG A 62 10.74 -5.68 -15.97
CA ARG A 62 9.31 -5.40 -16.12
C ARG A 62 8.79 -4.50 -15.00
N PRO A 63 7.76 -3.68 -15.28
CA PRO A 63 7.13 -2.87 -14.25
C PRO A 63 6.42 -3.74 -13.22
N ILE A 64 6.49 -3.31 -11.95
CA ILE A 64 5.87 -4.00 -10.82
C ILE A 64 4.96 -3.02 -10.10
N GLN A 65 3.72 -3.42 -9.84
CA GLN A 65 2.75 -2.61 -9.09
C GLN A 65 2.29 -3.38 -7.86
N VAL A 66 2.36 -2.72 -6.69
CA VAL A 66 2.02 -3.31 -5.40
C VAL A 66 0.86 -2.55 -4.78
N GLY A 67 -0.22 -3.25 -4.46
CA GLY A 67 -1.42 -2.67 -3.84
C GLY A 67 -1.26 -2.37 -2.36
N SER A 68 -2.11 -1.48 -1.85
CA SER A 68 -2.14 -0.99 -0.46
C SER A 68 -2.08 -2.08 0.60
N HIS A 69 -2.86 -3.16 0.46
CA HIS A 69 -3.02 -4.20 1.49
C HIS A 69 -2.24 -5.48 1.22
N PHE A 70 -1.34 -5.47 0.25
CA PHE A 70 -0.49 -6.64 -0.03
C PHE A 70 0.60 -6.78 1.04
N HIS A 71 0.87 -8.01 1.49
CA HIS A 71 1.91 -8.23 2.49
C HIS A 71 3.29 -7.90 1.91
N PHE A 72 3.88 -6.80 2.35
CA PHE A 72 5.01 -6.18 1.65
C PHE A 72 6.24 -7.09 1.63
N PHE A 73 6.45 -7.88 2.67
CA PHE A 73 7.47 -8.95 2.71
C PHE A 73 7.38 -9.96 1.55
N GLU A 74 6.17 -10.24 1.06
CA GLU A 74 5.90 -11.27 0.05
C GLU A 74 5.78 -10.71 -1.37
N VAL A 75 6.11 -9.43 -1.59
CA VAL A 75 6.08 -8.84 -2.94
C VAL A 75 7.09 -9.50 -3.86
N ASN A 76 6.96 -9.22 -5.16
CA ASN A 76 7.78 -9.80 -6.23
C ASN A 76 9.27 -9.89 -5.84
N ARG A 77 9.88 -11.05 -6.14
CA ARG A 77 11.26 -11.40 -5.81
C ARG A 77 12.31 -10.45 -6.40
N TYR A 78 11.97 -9.77 -7.50
CA TYR A 78 12.83 -8.79 -8.18
C TYR A 78 12.84 -7.42 -7.49
N LEU A 79 11.95 -7.16 -6.54
CA LEU A 79 12.05 -6.01 -5.67
C LEU A 79 13.08 -6.30 -4.58
N GLU A 80 14.07 -5.42 -4.49
CA GLU A 80 15.16 -5.48 -3.54
C GLU A 80 14.98 -4.36 -2.51
N PHE A 81 14.89 -4.75 -1.24
CA PHE A 81 14.68 -3.88 -0.08
C PHE A 81 14.94 -4.68 1.21
N ASP A 82 14.86 -4.01 2.36
CA ASP A 82 14.91 -4.71 3.65
C ASP A 82 13.60 -5.47 3.91
N ARG A 83 13.64 -6.77 3.58
CA ARG A 83 12.49 -7.65 3.80
C ARG A 83 12.23 -7.89 5.27
N ASP A 84 13.25 -7.88 6.12
CA ASP A 84 13.06 -8.19 7.53
C ASP A 84 12.29 -7.08 8.25
N ALA A 85 12.50 -5.83 7.84
CA ALA A 85 11.74 -4.66 8.28
C ALA A 85 10.30 -4.60 7.73
N ALA A 86 10.03 -5.27 6.60
CA ALA A 86 8.72 -5.33 5.96
C ALA A 86 7.80 -6.45 6.48
N PHE A 87 8.29 -7.28 7.42
CA PHE A 87 7.54 -8.42 7.92
C PHE A 87 6.29 -7.99 8.69
N GLY A 88 5.12 -8.49 8.28
CA GLY A 88 3.85 -8.15 8.91
C GLY A 88 3.32 -6.76 8.54
N CYS A 89 3.86 -6.12 7.52
CA CYS A 89 3.49 -4.77 7.09
C CYS A 89 2.88 -4.76 5.67
N HIS A 90 2.11 -3.70 5.38
CA HIS A 90 1.56 -3.36 4.07
C HIS A 90 1.86 -1.89 3.74
N LEU A 91 1.62 -1.43 2.51
CA LEU A 91 1.92 -0.05 2.12
C LEU A 91 1.03 0.95 2.88
N ASN A 92 1.62 2.01 3.43
CA ASN A 92 0.91 3.11 4.07
C ASN A 92 0.39 4.11 3.03
N ILE A 93 -0.56 3.67 2.22
CA ILE A 93 -1.21 4.46 1.17
C ILE A 93 -2.73 4.31 1.29
N PRO A 94 -3.52 5.19 0.64
CA PRO A 94 -4.97 5.06 0.66
C PRO A 94 -5.43 3.69 0.18
N ALA A 95 -6.48 3.15 0.81
CA ALA A 95 -7.02 1.84 0.44
C ALA A 95 -7.35 1.79 -1.06
N THR A 96 -7.21 0.60 -1.66
CA THR A 96 -7.46 0.37 -3.11
C THR A 96 -6.41 0.95 -4.06
N THR A 97 -5.54 1.86 -3.60
CA THR A 97 -4.43 2.39 -4.41
C THR A 97 -3.23 1.45 -4.44
N ALA A 98 -2.24 1.78 -5.28
CA ALA A 98 -1.03 0.99 -5.48
C ALA A 98 0.19 1.86 -5.81
N VAL A 99 1.38 1.38 -5.47
CA VAL A 99 2.66 1.99 -5.87
C VAL A 99 3.24 1.23 -7.05
N ARG A 100 3.68 1.97 -8.06
CA ARG A 100 4.30 1.44 -9.29
C ARG A 100 5.80 1.69 -9.29
N PHE A 101 6.55 0.64 -9.59
CA PHE A 101 8.00 0.62 -9.75
C PHE A 101 8.34 0.26 -11.20
N GLU A 102 8.97 1.20 -11.92
CA GLU A 102 9.48 0.93 -13.26
C GLU A 102 10.76 0.06 -13.20
N PRO A 103 11.18 -0.58 -14.29
CA PRO A 103 12.46 -1.31 -14.34
C PRO A 103 13.64 -0.41 -13.95
N GLY A 104 14.45 -0.83 -12.98
CA GLY A 104 15.60 -0.05 -12.49
C GLY A 104 15.23 1.12 -11.56
N ASP A 105 13.95 1.38 -11.33
CA ASP A 105 13.47 2.47 -10.48
C ASP A 105 13.74 2.18 -8.99
N GLN A 106 13.96 3.24 -8.23
CA GLN A 106 14.22 3.19 -6.81
C GLN A 106 13.39 4.25 -6.10
N LYS A 107 12.55 3.82 -5.15
CA LYS A 107 11.63 4.70 -4.41
C LYS A 107 11.66 4.39 -2.92
N GLU A 108 11.56 5.44 -2.12
CA GLU A 108 11.27 5.33 -0.71
C GLU A 108 9.76 5.14 -0.54
N VAL A 109 9.36 4.11 0.21
CA VAL A 109 7.97 3.83 0.55
C VAL A 109 7.84 3.68 2.05
N GLU A 110 6.70 4.10 2.58
CA GLU A 110 6.33 3.84 3.96
C GLU A 110 5.44 2.60 4.03
N VAL A 111 5.77 1.69 4.94
CA VAL A 111 4.95 0.53 5.26
C VAL A 111 4.40 0.66 6.68
N VAL A 112 3.22 0.11 6.91
CA VAL A 112 2.51 0.11 8.19
C VAL A 112 2.16 -1.32 8.59
N ALA A 113 2.29 -1.64 9.87
CA ALA A 113 1.97 -2.95 10.41
C ALA A 113 0.47 -3.28 10.24
N TYR A 114 0.17 -4.55 9.94
CA TYR A 114 -1.20 -5.04 9.98
C TYR A 114 -1.82 -4.88 11.38
N SER A 115 -3.13 -4.67 11.41
CA SER A 115 -3.94 -4.64 12.62
C SER A 115 -4.76 -5.94 12.77
N GLY A 116 -5.60 -6.01 13.80
CA GLY A 116 -6.42 -7.18 14.11
C GLY A 116 -5.59 -8.37 14.57
N LYS A 117 -5.96 -9.58 14.10
CA LYS A 117 -5.29 -10.84 14.49
C LYS A 117 -3.90 -11.04 13.84
N ARG A 118 -3.45 -10.11 12.99
CA ARG A 118 -2.15 -10.16 12.28
C ARG A 118 -1.82 -11.55 11.70
N ARG A 119 -2.79 -12.16 11.00
CA ARG A 119 -2.65 -13.49 10.40
C ARG A 119 -2.64 -13.37 8.88
N VAL A 120 -1.51 -13.69 8.28
CA VAL A 120 -1.25 -13.56 6.83
C VAL A 120 -1.36 -14.94 6.17
N ILE A 121 -2.24 -15.06 5.17
CA ILE A 121 -2.53 -16.30 4.44
C ILE A 121 -2.59 -15.99 2.94
N GLY A 122 -2.11 -16.90 2.08
CA GLY A 122 -2.12 -16.74 0.63
C GLY A 122 -0.79 -16.21 0.08
N PHE A 123 -0.82 -15.02 -0.53
CA PHE A 123 0.34 -14.32 -1.10
C PHE A 123 1.32 -15.25 -1.83
N ASN A 124 2.60 -15.28 -1.43
CA ASN A 124 3.61 -16.20 -1.98
C ASN A 124 3.83 -17.44 -1.07
N GLY A 125 2.95 -17.64 -0.09
CA GLY A 125 3.03 -18.71 0.90
C GLY A 125 4.32 -18.68 1.72
N LEU A 126 4.90 -17.49 1.92
CA LEU A 126 6.12 -17.38 2.70
C LEU A 126 5.83 -17.53 4.19
N VAL A 127 4.82 -16.81 4.69
CA VAL A 127 4.46 -16.80 6.12
C VAL A 127 3.39 -17.84 6.46
N MET A 128 2.21 -17.77 5.84
CA MET A 128 1.06 -18.65 6.15
C MET A 128 0.77 -18.76 7.66
N GLY A 129 0.72 -17.63 8.37
CA GLY A 129 0.71 -17.63 9.83
C GLY A 129 0.63 -16.25 10.46
N TYR A 130 0.93 -16.20 11.76
CA TYR A 130 0.93 -14.97 12.56
C TYR A 130 2.15 -14.08 12.26
N THR A 131 1.94 -12.77 12.22
CA THR A 131 2.95 -11.74 11.94
C THR A 131 2.99 -10.64 13.00
N GLY A 132 2.45 -10.88 14.21
CA GLY A 132 2.52 -9.90 15.29
C GLY A 132 3.90 -9.82 15.94
N GLU A 133 4.13 -8.70 16.61
CA GLU A 133 5.20 -8.50 17.59
C GLU A 133 4.59 -8.79 18.97
N GLU A 134 5.16 -9.69 19.77
CA GLU A 134 4.67 -9.97 21.13
C GLU A 134 5.83 -10.17 22.13
N ASP A 135 5.57 -9.66 23.35
CA ASP A 135 6.42 -9.44 24.53
C ASP A 135 7.02 -10.68 25.23
N ALA A 136 7.03 -11.85 24.57
CA ALA A 136 7.60 -13.07 25.15
C ALA A 136 8.76 -13.60 24.31
N PRO A 137 9.99 -13.72 24.85
CA PRO A 137 11.16 -14.25 24.14
C PRO A 137 11.05 -15.76 23.80
N THR A 138 9.89 -16.38 24.03
CA THR A 138 9.67 -17.82 23.82
C THR A 138 9.23 -18.09 22.38
N TYR A 139 10.21 -18.02 21.49
CA TYR A 139 10.27 -18.76 20.21
C TYR A 139 9.07 -18.63 19.26
N PHE A 140 9.10 -17.61 18.39
CA PHE A 140 8.33 -17.63 17.15
C PHE A 140 9.22 -17.96 15.94
N PRO A 141 9.15 -19.19 15.40
CA PRO A 141 9.93 -19.57 14.23
C PRO A 141 9.34 -19.00 12.93
N ALA A 142 8.17 -18.34 12.95
CA ALA A 142 7.47 -17.92 11.74
C ALA A 142 8.27 -16.89 10.92
N ARG A 143 8.80 -15.84 11.56
CA ARG A 143 9.65 -14.84 10.90
C ARG A 143 10.94 -15.45 10.38
N ILE A 144 11.65 -16.21 11.22
CA ILE A 144 12.91 -16.87 10.84
C ILE A 144 12.69 -17.86 9.68
N LYS A 145 11.65 -18.71 9.76
CA LYS A 145 11.28 -19.65 8.70
C LYS A 145 10.86 -18.93 7.43
N ALA A 146 10.13 -17.82 7.54
CA ALA A 146 9.71 -17.02 6.40
C ALA A 146 10.90 -16.37 5.70
N VAL A 147 11.82 -15.77 6.45
CA VAL A 147 13.07 -15.19 5.92
C VAL A 147 13.94 -16.27 5.27
N ALA A 148 14.12 -17.41 5.93
CA ALA A 148 14.86 -18.54 5.36
C ALA A 148 14.22 -19.05 4.05
N LYS A 149 12.88 -19.16 4.02
CA LYS A 149 12.13 -19.57 2.82
C LYS A 149 12.21 -18.52 1.71
N ALA A 150 12.16 -17.22 2.05
CA ALA A 150 12.33 -16.12 1.11
C ALA A 150 13.72 -16.18 0.45
N ARG A 151 14.78 -16.35 1.25
CA ARG A 151 16.15 -16.54 0.76
C ARG A 151 16.26 -17.77 -0.15
N LYS A 152 15.74 -18.92 0.28
CA LYS A 152 15.75 -20.17 -0.51
C LYS A 152 15.00 -20.03 -1.85
N ARG A 153 13.93 -19.23 -1.90
CA ARG A 153 13.12 -18.99 -3.11
C ARG A 153 13.62 -17.81 -3.96
N GLY A 154 14.75 -17.21 -3.60
CA GLY A 154 15.40 -16.15 -4.38
C GLY A 154 14.73 -14.78 -4.28
N PHE A 155 14.03 -14.49 -3.19
CA PHE A 155 13.54 -13.14 -2.91
C PHE A 155 14.71 -12.25 -2.49
N LYS A 156 14.99 -11.20 -3.26
CA LYS A 156 16.09 -10.27 -2.98
C LYS A 156 15.83 -9.50 -1.69
N SER A 157 16.83 -9.46 -0.81
CA SER A 157 16.83 -8.66 0.39
C SER A 157 18.19 -8.01 0.59
N ILE A 158 18.20 -6.73 0.96
CA ILE A 158 19.40 -6.01 1.38
C ILE A 158 19.13 -5.40 2.77
N PRO A 159 20.11 -5.38 3.69
CA PRO A 159 19.92 -4.72 4.97
C PRO A 159 19.77 -3.21 4.78
N GLU A 160 19.03 -2.56 5.69
CA GLU A 160 18.72 -1.12 5.63
C GLU A 160 19.96 -0.22 5.47
N SER A 161 21.08 -0.58 6.12
CA SER A 161 22.36 0.15 6.00
C SER A 161 22.85 0.29 4.57
N ASP A 162 22.67 -0.77 3.78
CA ASP A 162 23.21 -0.89 2.43
C ASP A 162 22.21 -0.31 1.41
N ALA A 163 20.90 -0.44 1.70
CA ALA A 163 19.83 0.15 0.91
C ALA A 163 19.88 1.69 0.90
N ALA A 164 20.12 2.30 2.06
CA ALA A 164 20.27 3.74 2.19
C ALA A 164 21.56 4.26 1.53
N ALA A 165 22.65 3.49 1.57
CA ALA A 165 23.90 3.83 0.90
C ALA A 165 23.77 3.78 -0.63
N ALA A 166 23.09 2.76 -1.18
CA ALA A 166 22.81 2.64 -2.61
C ALA A 166 21.92 3.81 -3.12
N ALA A 167 20.95 4.24 -2.32
CA ALA A 167 20.10 5.41 -2.64
C ALA A 167 20.88 6.72 -2.75
N LYS A 168 21.88 6.91 -1.89
CA LYS A 168 22.74 8.11 -1.91
C LYS A 168 23.65 8.13 -3.13
N GLN A 169 24.11 6.96 -3.60
CA GLN A 169 24.96 6.86 -4.78
C GLN A 169 24.21 7.15 -6.09
N SER A 170 22.99 6.61 -6.28
CA SER A 170 22.20 6.85 -7.50
C SER A 170 21.78 8.30 -7.67
N ASN A 171 21.56 9.02 -6.56
CA ASN A 171 21.20 10.44 -6.58
C ASN A 171 22.39 11.36 -6.88
N ASN A 172 23.63 10.91 -6.62
CA ASN A 172 24.84 11.68 -6.93
C ASN A 172 25.32 11.52 -8.39
N THR A 173 24.91 10.48 -9.11
CA THR A 173 25.28 10.27 -10.52
C THR A 173 24.35 10.97 -11.51
N LYS A 174 23.31 11.67 -11.03
CA LYS A 174 22.34 12.42 -11.86
C LYS A 174 22.58 13.95 -11.89
N LYS A 175 23.78 14.42 -11.56
CA LYS A 175 24.20 15.82 -11.78
C LYS A 175 25.12 15.94 -12.98
#